data_AF-A0A1D6MP24-F1
#
_entry.id   AF-A0A1D6MP24-F1
#
_cell.length_a   1.000
_cell.length_b   1.000
_cell.length_c   1.000
_cell.angle_alpha   90.00
_cell.angle_beta   90.00
_cell.angle_gamma   90.00
#
_symmetry.space_group_name_H-M   'P 1'
#
loop_
_entity.id
_entity.type
_entity.pdbx_description
1 polymer ?
#
loop_
_entity_poly.entity_id
_entity_poly.type
_entity_poly.pdbx_seq_one_letter_code
_entity_poly.pdbx_strand_id
1 'polypeptide(L)'
;MQDEMTDLMDVSNEIQETLGRSYNIPDDVDEEELMGELDALESDMEFDSAAVPSYLQPDSDFDADLNLPAAPSRPAMVPAGGLQEDELGLPAVPRASLRS
;
A
#
# COMPACT_ATOMS: atom_id res chain seq x y z
N MET A 1 30.96 7.43 -0.28
CA MET A 1 31.53 6.48 -1.26
C MET A 1 31.29 5.04 -0.87
N GLN A 2 31.78 4.54 0.28
CA GLN A 2 31.48 3.17 0.73
C GLN A 2 30.06 3.05 1.30
N ASP A 3 29.62 4.06 2.05
CA ASP A 3 28.24 4.15 2.57
C ASP A 3 27.22 4.16 1.41
N GLU A 4 27.49 4.98 0.40
CA GLU A 4 26.66 5.11 -0.80
C GLU A 4 26.56 3.83 -1.64
N MET A 5 27.57 2.96 -1.61
CA MET A 5 27.51 1.64 -2.28
C MET A 5 26.70 0.62 -1.47
N THR A 6 26.66 0.78 -0.14
CA THR A 6 25.86 -0.03 0.77
C THR A 6 24.38 0.32 0.61
N ASP A 7 24.06 1.62 0.61
CA ASP A 7 22.70 2.12 0.40
C ASP A 7 22.11 1.64 -0.93
N LEU A 8 22.92 1.62 -2.00
CA LEU A 8 22.49 1.16 -3.33
C LEU A 8 22.21 -0.35 -3.38
N MET A 9 22.97 -1.15 -2.61
CA MET A 9 22.72 -2.59 -2.48
C MET A 9 21.46 -2.87 -1.67
N ASP A 10 21.23 -2.11 -0.59
CA ASP A 10 20.02 -2.25 0.24
C ASP A 10 18.75 -1.90 -0.54
N VAL A 11 18.77 -0.80 -1.30
CA VAL A 11 17.66 -0.43 -2.20
C VAL A 11 17.43 -1.49 -3.29
N SER A 12 18.50 -2.05 -3.86
CA SER A 12 18.38 -3.13 -4.84
C SER A 12 17.71 -4.38 -4.26
N ASN A 13 18.06 -4.75 -3.03
CA ASN A 13 17.43 -5.89 -2.35
C ASN A 13 15.95 -5.62 -2.06
N GLU A 14 15.60 -4.42 -1.61
CA GLU A 14 14.21 -4.01 -1.40
C GLU A 14 13.39 -3.99 -2.70
N ILE A 15 13.96 -3.47 -3.79
CA ILE A 15 13.32 -3.48 -5.11
C ILE A 15 13.10 -4.93 -5.56
N GLN A 16 14.08 -5.82 -5.40
CA GLN A 16 13.93 -7.22 -5.78
C GLN A 16 12.89 -7.95 -4.93
N GLU A 17 12.81 -7.66 -3.63
CA GLU A 17 11.79 -8.23 -2.74
C GLU A 17 10.39 -7.74 -3.13
N THR A 18 10.23 -6.46 -3.43
CA THR A 18 8.95 -5.86 -3.83
C THR A 18 8.51 -6.30 -5.23
N LEU A 19 9.42 -6.36 -6.20
CA LEU A 19 9.14 -6.82 -7.57
C LEU A 19 8.96 -8.34 -7.66
N GLY A 20 9.58 -9.08 -6.73
CA GLY A 20 9.39 -10.53 -6.57
C GLY A 20 8.02 -10.89 -5.97
N ARG A 21 7.24 -9.91 -5.51
CA ARG A 21 5.84 -10.11 -5.12
C ARG A 21 5.03 -10.38 -6.38
N SER A 22 4.88 -11.65 -6.71
CA SER A 22 3.88 -12.08 -7.68
C SER A 22 2.50 -11.80 -7.10
N TYR A 23 1.83 -10.82 -7.67
CA TYR A 23 0.39 -10.69 -7.51
C TYR A 23 -0.22 -11.87 -8.28
N ASN A 24 -0.98 -12.73 -7.60
CA ASN A 24 -1.59 -13.93 -8.20
C ASN A 24 -2.64 -13.53 -9.24
N ILE A 25 -2.18 -13.13 -10.42
CA ILE A 25 -3.01 -12.84 -11.58
C ILE A 25 -3.56 -14.19 -12.07
N PRO A 26 -4.89 -14.35 -12.21
CA PRO A 26 -5.48 -15.58 -12.71
C PRO A 26 -5.03 -15.91 -14.14
N ASP A 27 -4.80 -17.19 -14.44
CA ASP A 27 -4.37 -17.67 -15.77
C ASP A 27 -5.44 -17.43 -16.87
N ASP A 28 -6.69 -17.21 -16.46
CA ASP A 28 -7.84 -16.91 -17.32
C ASP A 28 -8.05 -15.42 -17.56
N VAL A 29 -7.17 -14.55 -17.04
CA VAL A 29 -7.21 -13.11 -17.37
C VAL A 29 -6.68 -12.90 -18.79
N ASP A 30 -7.40 -12.12 -19.58
CA ASP A 30 -6.96 -11.74 -20.92
C ASP A 30 -6.11 -10.46 -20.85
N GLU A 31 -4.78 -10.60 -20.95
CA GLU A 31 -3.86 -9.47 -20.95
C GLU A 31 -4.06 -8.54 -22.16
N GLU A 32 -4.50 -9.06 -23.30
CA GLU A 32 -4.73 -8.25 -24.51
C GLU A 32 -5.97 -7.36 -24.37
N GLU A 33 -7.04 -7.89 -23.78
CA GLU A 33 -8.24 -7.12 -23.41
C GLU A 33 -7.88 -6.03 -22.40
N LEU A 34 -7.16 -6.39 -21.33
CA LEU A 34 -6.74 -5.45 -20.29
C LEU A 34 -5.87 -4.32 -20.85
N MET A 35 -4.92 -4.62 -21.73
CA MET A 35 -4.09 -3.60 -22.38
C MET A 35 -4.94 -2.67 -23.26
N GLY A 36 -5.94 -3.20 -23.97
CA GLY A 36 -6.87 -2.40 -24.75
C GLY A 36 -7.74 -1.46 -23.90
N GLU A 37 -8.19 -1.93 -22.74
CA GLU A 37 -8.91 -1.09 -21.77
C GLU A 37 -8.02 0.03 -21.20
N LEU A 38 -6.73 -0.25 -20.95
CA LEU A 38 -5.78 0.72 -20.42
C LEU A 38 -5.48 1.83 -21.43
N ASP A 39 -5.32 1.51 -22.72
CA ASP A 39 -5.18 2.48 -23.82
C ASP A 39 -6.43 3.38 -23.96
N ALA A 40 -7.62 2.78 -23.85
CA ALA A 40 -8.87 3.52 -23.85
C ALA A 40 -8.97 4.48 -22.64
N LEU A 41 -8.52 4.04 -21.46
CA LEU A 41 -8.47 4.87 -20.26
C LEU A 41 -7.44 6.00 -20.37
N GLU A 42 -6.27 5.73 -20.96
CA GLU A 42 -5.26 6.77 -21.26
C GLU A 42 -5.85 7.83 -22.18
N SER A 43 -6.59 7.43 -23.21
CA SER A 43 -7.28 8.35 -24.12
C SER A 43 -8.35 9.20 -23.41
N ASP A 44 -9.09 8.63 -22.45
CA ASP A 44 -10.09 9.35 -21.65
C ASP A 44 -9.43 10.37 -20.70
N MET A 45 -8.32 9.99 -20.05
CA MET A 45 -7.53 10.89 -19.20
C MET A 45 -6.83 12.00 -19.99
N GLU A 46 -6.34 11.71 -21.20
CA GLU A 46 -5.79 12.73 -22.10
C GLU A 46 -6.86 13.76 -22.48
N PHE A 47 -8.12 13.34 -22.62
CA PHE A 47 -9.23 14.25 -22.86
C PHE A 47 -9.52 15.17 -21.64
N ASP A 48 -9.22 14.69 -20.43
CA ASP A 48 -9.32 15.43 -19.16
C ASP A 48 -7.96 16.05 -18.70
N SER A 49 -7.03 16.27 -19.66
CA SER A 49 -5.61 16.71 -19.57
C SER A 49 -5.15 17.74 -18.52
N ALA A 50 -6.03 18.28 -17.69
CA ALA A 50 -5.70 19.17 -16.57
C ALA A 50 -5.81 18.50 -15.19
N ALA A 51 -6.40 17.31 -15.07
CA ALA A 51 -6.63 16.65 -13.79
C ALA A 51 -5.37 15.91 -13.31
N VAL A 52 -4.48 16.62 -12.62
CA VAL A 52 -3.45 15.99 -11.79
C VAL A 52 -4.17 15.12 -10.74
N PRO A 53 -3.84 13.82 -10.60
CA PRO A 53 -4.48 12.95 -9.62
C PRO A 53 -4.43 13.58 -8.23
N SER A 54 -5.50 13.41 -7.44
CA SER A 54 -5.65 14.14 -6.18
C SER A 54 -4.44 13.99 -5.26
N TYR A 55 -3.80 12.81 -5.23
CA TYR A 55 -2.60 12.52 -4.44
C TYR A 55 -1.30 13.24 -4.89
N LEU A 56 -1.27 13.85 -6.08
CA LEU A 56 -0.14 14.65 -6.60
C LEU A 56 -0.43 16.16 -6.60
N GLN A 57 -1.62 16.58 -6.14
CA GLN A 57 -1.96 17.98 -6.05
C GLN A 57 -1.14 18.65 -4.93
N PRO A 58 -0.53 19.83 -5.15
CA PRO A 58 0.17 20.55 -4.10
C PRO A 58 -0.84 21.02 -3.04
N ASP A 59 -0.55 20.72 -1.77
CA ASP A 59 -1.33 20.92 -0.52
C ASP A 59 -2.15 22.22 -0.44
N SER A 60 -3.20 22.34 -1.25
CA SER A 60 -4.01 23.56 -1.26
C SER A 60 -5.30 23.40 -0.48
N ASP A 61 -5.91 22.20 -0.44
CA ASP A 61 -7.18 22.00 0.28
C ASP A 61 -7.41 20.55 0.78
N PHE A 62 -6.34 19.76 0.94
CA PHE A 62 -6.40 18.32 1.30
C PHE A 62 -7.20 18.01 2.58
N ASP A 63 -7.21 18.92 3.55
CA ASP A 63 -7.88 18.70 4.84
C ASP A 63 -9.38 19.03 4.84
N ALA A 64 -9.87 19.82 3.87
CA ALA A 64 -11.23 20.37 3.93
C ALA A 64 -12.27 19.55 3.14
N ASP A 65 -11.86 18.92 2.03
CA ASP A 65 -12.77 18.20 1.12
C ASP A 65 -12.80 16.68 1.35
N LEU A 66 -11.81 16.15 2.08
CA LEU A 66 -11.74 14.76 2.46
C LEU A 66 -12.56 14.55 3.74
N ASN A 67 -13.83 14.17 3.57
CA ASN A 67 -14.69 13.65 4.66
C ASN A 67 -14.20 12.27 5.13
N LEU A 68 -12.95 12.20 5.57
CA LEU A 68 -12.33 10.99 6.06
C LEU A 68 -12.93 10.65 7.43
N PRO A 69 -13.28 9.37 7.68
CA PRO A 69 -13.67 8.96 9.01
C PRO A 69 -12.50 9.22 9.96
N ALA A 70 -12.82 9.67 11.18
CA ALA A 70 -11.80 9.88 12.20
C ALA A 70 -10.95 8.61 12.32
N ALA A 71 -9.62 8.78 12.22
CA ALA A 71 -8.69 7.68 12.43
C ALA A 71 -9.04 7.01 13.76
N PRO A 72 -9.10 5.66 13.82
CA PRO A 72 -9.48 4.93 15.01
C PRO A 72 -8.47 5.25 16.12
N SER A 73 -8.83 6.20 16.97
CA SER A 73 -8.01 6.60 18.11
C SER A 73 -8.17 5.53 19.16
N ARG A 74 -7.10 4.80 19.43
CA ARG A 74 -7.04 3.83 20.52
C ARG A 74 -7.46 4.55 21.81
N PRO A 75 -8.54 4.14 22.49
CA PRO A 75 -8.79 4.67 23.81
C PRO A 75 -7.56 4.36 24.66
N ALA A 76 -6.97 5.38 25.30
CA ALA A 76 -5.96 5.17 26.33
C ALA A 76 -6.61 4.32 27.43
N MET A 77 -6.44 3.00 27.34
CA MET A 77 -7.13 2.07 28.20
C MET A 77 -6.39 2.03 29.54
N VAL A 78 -7.13 2.42 30.58
CA VAL A 78 -6.96 1.93 31.94
C VAL A 78 -6.57 0.44 31.97
N PRO A 79 -5.64 0.03 32.85
CA PRO A 79 -4.94 -1.24 32.68
C PRO A 79 -5.81 -2.43 33.09
N ALA A 80 -6.13 -3.33 32.16
CA ALA A 80 -6.51 -4.71 32.47
C ALA A 80 -6.44 -5.60 31.22
N GLY A 81 -5.46 -6.52 31.19
CA GLY A 81 -5.45 -7.68 30.29
C GLY A 81 -4.68 -7.47 28.99
N GLY A 82 -3.42 -7.91 28.97
CA GLY A 82 -2.52 -7.78 27.83
C GLY A 82 -3.01 -8.51 26.58
N LEU A 83 -3.45 -7.74 25.59
CA LEU A 83 -3.31 -8.10 24.20
C LEU A 83 -1.87 -7.74 23.84
N GLN A 84 -1.02 -8.75 23.71
CA GLN A 84 0.33 -8.55 23.17
C GLN A 84 0.14 -8.06 21.74
N GLU A 85 0.44 -6.80 21.51
CA GLU A 85 0.56 -6.24 20.17
C GLU A 85 1.99 -6.51 19.70
N ASP A 86 2.15 -6.90 18.45
CA ASP A 86 3.48 -7.05 17.85
C ASP A 86 4.11 -5.67 17.60
N GLU A 87 5.37 -5.64 17.15
CA GLU A 87 6.09 -4.39 16.86
C GLU A 87 5.42 -3.51 15.79
N LEU A 88 4.43 -4.04 15.07
CA LEU A 88 3.63 -3.30 14.08
C LEU A 88 2.32 -2.77 14.68
N GLY A 89 2.10 -2.94 15.99
CA GLY A 89 0.88 -2.51 16.68
C GLY A 89 -0.35 -3.31 16.31
N LEU A 90 -0.18 -4.47 15.66
CA LEU A 90 -1.27 -5.37 15.30
C LEU A 90 -1.56 -6.31 16.47
N PRO A 91 -2.83 -6.69 16.69
CA PRO A 91 -3.17 -7.65 17.73
C PRO A 91 -2.57 -9.02 17.41
N ALA A 92 -1.77 -9.59 18.32
CA ALA A 92 -1.10 -10.87 18.06
C ALA A 92 -2.11 -11.98 17.75
N VAL A 93 -1.90 -12.64 16.60
CA VAL A 93 -2.73 -13.78 16.18
C VAL A 93 -2.49 -15.00 17.09
N PRO A 94 -3.54 -15.72 17.51
CA PRO A 94 -3.40 -16.88 18.39
C PRO A 94 -2.68 -18.02 17.68
N ARG A 95 -1.57 -18.51 18.27
CA ARG A 95 -0.83 -19.67 17.74
C ARG A 95 -1.67 -20.94 17.92
N ALA A 96 -2.19 -21.49 16.82
CA ALA A 96 -2.87 -22.78 16.85
C ALA A 96 -1.88 -23.90 17.20
N SER A 97 -2.09 -24.58 18.34
CA SER A 97 -1.34 -25.81 18.65
C SER A 97 -1.84 -26.95 17.76
N LEU A 98 -1.02 -27.36 16.79
CA LEU A 98 -1.18 -28.63 16.09
C LEU A 98 -1.06 -29.75 17.13
N ARG A 99 -2.17 -30.42 17.42
CA ARG A 99 -2.19 -31.64 18.23
C ARG A 99 -1.53 -32.75 17.43
N SER A 100 -0.49 -33.36 18.00
CA SER A 100 0.14 -34.59 17.51
C SER A 100 -0.78 -35.79 17.67
#